data_AF-A0A5K7ZV61-F1
#
_entry.id   AF-A0A5K7ZV61-F1
#
_cell.length_a   1.000
_cell.length_b   1.000
_cell.length_c   1.000
_cell.angle_alpha   90.00
_cell.angle_beta   90.00
_cell.angle_gamma   90.00
#
_symmetry.space_group_name_H-M   'P 1'
#
loop_
_entity.id
_entity.type
_entity.pdbx_description
1 polymer ?
#
loop_
_entity_poly.entity_id
_entity_poly.type
_entity_poly.pdbx_seq_one_letter_code
_entity_poly.pdbx_strand_id
1 'polypeptide(L)'
;MKTSKKNILAALFAMMFLVIATAGVAMAEESIIGTIAEKGEIIVLDAADGTYVLEGSDTTPEMVGKTVKVTGTIAEKDNMRIINVLSMEEVTD
;
A
#
# COMPACT_ATOMS: atom_id res chain seq x y z
N MET A 1 4.14 20.61 -48.03
CA MET A 1 4.98 19.83 -47.10
C MET A 1 5.06 18.39 -47.58
N LYS A 2 6.23 17.93 -48.03
CA LYS A 2 6.45 16.55 -48.50
C LYS A 2 6.79 15.70 -47.27
N THR A 3 5.78 15.13 -46.62
CA THR A 3 5.99 14.32 -45.42
C THR A 3 6.69 13.03 -45.82
N SER A 4 8.00 12.99 -45.61
CA SER A 4 8.85 11.84 -45.88
C SER A 4 8.37 10.65 -45.04
N LYS A 5 8.01 9.54 -45.69
CA LYS A 5 7.47 8.31 -45.06
C LYS A 5 8.32 7.78 -43.89
N LYS A 6 9.62 8.15 -43.83
CA LYS A 6 10.54 7.89 -42.73
C LYS A 6 10.11 8.51 -41.38
N ASN A 7 9.46 9.68 -41.41
CA ASN A 7 9.04 10.38 -40.19
C ASN A 7 7.74 9.81 -39.61
N ILE A 8 6.91 9.18 -40.45
CA ILE A 8 5.69 8.50 -40.02
C ILE A 8 6.04 7.18 -39.30
N LEU A 9 7.05 6.46 -39.80
CA LEU A 9 7.52 5.23 -39.16
C LEU A 9 8.17 5.49 -37.80
N ALA A 10 8.96 6.58 -37.70
CA ALA A 10 9.53 7.03 -36.42
C ALA A 10 8.44 7.49 -35.43
N ALA A 11 7.40 8.17 -35.90
CA ALA A 11 6.26 8.55 -35.06
C ALA A 11 5.44 7.35 -34.57
N LEU A 12 5.26 6.31 -35.41
CA LEU A 12 4.58 5.08 -35.02
C LEU A 12 5.36 4.29 -33.96
N PHE A 13 6.70 4.25 -34.08
CA PHE A 13 7.57 3.59 -33.11
C PHE A 13 7.61 4.32 -31.75
N ALA A 14 7.56 5.65 -31.77
CA ALA A 14 7.44 6.47 -30.57
C ALA A 14 6.08 6.28 -29.85
N MET A 15 5.00 5.99 -30.60
CA MET A 15 3.67 5.77 -30.03
C MET A 15 3.52 4.41 -29.32
N MET A 16 4.28 3.39 -29.73
CA MET A 16 4.30 2.07 -29.09
C MET A 16 4.91 2.07 -27.68
N PHE A 17 5.68 3.10 -27.31
CA PHE A 17 6.31 3.22 -25.99
C PHE A 17 5.45 3.95 -24.95
N LEU A 18 4.24 4.39 -25.30
CA LEU A 18 3.35 5.12 -24.39
C LEU A 18 2.49 4.21 -23.48
N VAL A 19 2.67 2.90 -23.58
CA VAL A 19 2.03 1.92 -22.68
C VAL A 19 3.02 1.54 -21.57
N ILE A 20 3.52 2.54 -20.84
CA ILE A 20 4.27 2.27 -19.61
C ILE A 20 3.25 2.07 -18.49
N ALA A 21 2.96 0.79 -18.26
CA ALA A 21 2.73 0.21 -16.96
C ALA A 21 1.88 1.05 -15.98
N THR A 22 0.57 1.08 -16.18
CA THR A 22 -0.32 0.84 -15.03
C THR A 22 -0.29 -0.66 -14.76
N ALA A 23 0.88 -1.18 -14.36
CA ALA A 23 0.92 -2.46 -13.68
C ALA A 23 0.09 -2.23 -12.43
N GLY A 24 -1.17 -2.64 -12.47
CA GLY A 24 -2.01 -2.72 -11.29
C GLY A 24 -1.21 -3.60 -10.33
N VAL A 25 -0.60 -2.95 -9.34
CA VAL A 25 0.05 -3.66 -8.26
C VAL A 25 -1.09 -4.46 -7.65
N ALA A 26 -1.03 -5.78 -7.83
CA ALA A 26 -1.92 -6.68 -7.13
C ALA A 26 -1.60 -6.44 -5.67
N MET A 27 -2.43 -5.60 -5.07
CA MET A 27 -2.45 -5.17 -3.69
C MET A 27 -2.83 -6.42 -2.90
N ALA A 28 -1.82 -7.27 -2.65
CA ALA A 28 -2.01 -8.52 -1.94
C ALA A 28 -2.42 -8.22 -0.51
N GLU A 29 -3.46 -8.90 -0.05
CA GLU A 29 -3.88 -8.87 1.33
C GLU A 29 -2.84 -9.63 2.16
N GLU A 30 -2.31 -8.95 3.17
CA GLU A 30 -1.32 -9.50 4.07
C GLU A 30 -1.82 -9.37 5.51
N SER A 31 -1.56 -10.41 6.30
CA SER A 31 -1.94 -10.44 7.71
C SER A 31 -0.70 -10.30 8.58
N ILE A 32 -0.63 -9.21 9.35
CA ILE A 32 0.48 -8.91 10.25
C ILE A 32 -0.03 -8.95 11.68
N ILE A 33 0.74 -9.60 12.56
CA ILE A 33 0.49 -9.61 14.00
C ILE A 33 1.43 -8.61 14.64
N GLY A 34 0.89 -7.71 15.46
CA GLY A 34 1.67 -6.72 16.17
C GLY A 34 0.89 -6.11 17.32
N THR A 35 1.55 -5.22 18.04
CA THR A 35 0.93 -4.44 19.11
C THR A 35 0.51 -3.08 18.56
N ILE A 36 -0.73 -2.68 18.82
CA ILE A 36 -1.19 -1.35 18.43
C ILE A 36 -0.56 -0.32 19.36
N ALA A 37 0.05 0.71 18.79
CA ALA A 37 0.58 1.86 19.50
C ALA A 37 0.03 3.15 18.90
N GLU A 38 -0.19 4.16 19.75
CA GLU A 38 -0.62 5.48 19.32
C GLU A 38 0.59 6.42 19.26
N LYS A 39 0.75 7.14 18.14
CA LYS A 39 1.81 8.14 17.94
C LYS A 39 1.20 9.49 17.59
N GLY A 40 0.68 10.19 18.58
CA GLY A 40 -0.01 11.47 18.37
C GLY A 40 -1.40 11.23 17.82
N GLU A 41 -1.67 11.68 16.60
CA GLU A 41 -2.99 11.51 15.95
C GLU A 41 -3.06 10.27 15.04
N ILE A 42 -1.95 9.52 14.89
CA ILE A 42 -1.90 8.31 14.06
C ILE A 42 -1.79 7.05 14.91
N ILE A 43 -2.51 6.02 14.49
CA ILE A 43 -2.41 4.68 15.06
C ILE A 43 -1.42 3.88 14.21
N VAL A 44 -0.46 3.24 14.88
CA VAL A 44 0.55 2.40 14.24
C VAL A 44 0.49 0.98 14.81
N LEU A 45 0.82 0.00 13.99
CA LEU A 45 1.04 -1.38 14.39
C LEU A 45 2.54 -1.61 14.51
N ASP A 46 3.02 -1.91 15.72
CA ASP A 46 4.40 -2.30 15.95
C ASP A 46 4.50 -3.83 15.88
N ALA A 47 5.05 -4.32 14.78
CA ALA A 47 5.21 -5.74 14.49
C ALA A 47 6.69 -6.12 14.54
N ALA A 48 6.98 -7.42 14.58
CA ALA A 48 8.35 -7.92 14.72
C ALA A 48 9.25 -7.57 13.51
N ASP A 49 8.64 -7.31 12.35
CA ASP A 49 9.27 -6.96 11.09
C ASP A 49 9.33 -5.45 10.83
N GLY A 50 8.67 -4.65 11.67
CA GLY A 50 8.72 -3.19 11.63
C GLY A 50 7.41 -2.53 12.08
N THR A 51 7.39 -1.20 11.99
CA THR A 51 6.21 -0.40 12.31
C THR A 51 5.42 -0.07 11.05
N TYR A 52 4.10 -0.28 11.10
CA TYR A 52 3.16 0.01 10.02
C TYR A 52 2.17 1.09 10.45
N VAL A 53 1.87 2.03 9.57
CA VAL A 53 0.80 3.02 9.80
C VAL A 53 -0.53 2.37 9.43
N LEU A 54 -1.48 2.39 10.35
CA LEU A 54 -2.82 1.85 10.09
C LEU A 54 -3.68 2.95 9.47
N GLU A 55 -4.21 2.68 8.28
CA GLU A 55 -5.25 3.50 7.65
C GLU A 55 -6.49 2.64 7.40
N GLY A 56 -7.68 3.20 7.56
CA GLY A 56 -8.94 2.48 7.32
C GLY A 56 -9.95 2.64 8.44
N SER A 57 -11.20 2.33 8.13
CA SER A 57 -12.37 2.56 9.00
C SER A 57 -12.39 1.68 10.25
N ASP A 58 -11.69 0.54 10.25
CA ASP A 58 -11.63 -0.43 11.35
C ASP A 58 -10.48 -0.18 12.33
N THR A 59 -9.87 1.00 12.30
CA THR A 59 -8.87 1.42 13.29
C THR A 59 -9.56 1.90 14.57
N THR A 60 -9.95 0.96 15.42
CA THR A 60 -10.58 1.28 16.71
C THR A 60 -9.52 1.70 17.74
N PRO A 61 -9.63 2.90 18.35
CA PRO A 61 -8.71 3.35 19.40
C PRO A 61 -8.70 2.43 20.64
N GLU A 62 -9.75 1.65 20.82
CA GLU A 62 -9.91 0.70 21.93
C GLU A 62 -8.90 -0.46 21.90
N MET A 63 -8.24 -0.66 20.74
CA MET A 63 -7.26 -1.72 20.53
C MET A 63 -5.83 -1.26 20.85
N VAL A 64 -5.62 0.02 21.19
CA VAL A 64 -4.30 0.56 21.56
C VAL A 64 -3.76 -0.17 22.79
N GLY A 65 -2.50 -0.64 22.69
CA GLY A 65 -1.82 -1.42 23.72
C GLY A 65 -2.13 -2.92 23.69
N LYS A 66 -3.02 -3.39 22.81
CA LYS A 66 -3.32 -4.81 22.62
C LYS A 66 -2.54 -5.41 21.46
N THR A 67 -2.29 -6.71 21.55
CA THR A 67 -1.76 -7.49 20.43
C THR A 67 -2.91 -7.90 19.53
N VAL A 68 -2.82 -7.54 18.26
CA VAL A 68 -3.88 -7.77 17.29
C VAL A 68 -3.29 -8.30 15.98
N LYS A 69 -4.09 -9.07 15.26
CA LYS A 69 -3.83 -9.50 13.90
C LYS A 69 -4.57 -8.56 12.96
N VAL A 70 -3.82 -7.77 12.20
CA VAL A 70 -4.35 -6.86 11.19
C VAL A 70 -4.21 -7.52 9.83
N THR A 71 -5.32 -7.72 9.14
CA THR A 71 -5.33 -8.17 7.74
C THR A 71 -5.72 -6.99 6.86
N GLY A 72 -4.92 -6.74 5.84
CA GLY A 72 -5.11 -5.56 5.00
C GLY A 72 -4.15 -5.52 3.84
N THR A 73 -4.24 -4.47 3.05
CA THR A 73 -3.31 -4.26 1.95
C THR A 73 -2.17 -3.34 2.38
N ILE A 74 -0.94 -3.79 2.19
CA ILE A 74 0.25 -2.97 2.44
C ILE A 74 0.55 -2.11 1.22
N ALA A 75 0.66 -0.81 1.44
CA ALA A 75 1.12 0.19 0.49
C ALA A 75 2.37 0.88 1.06
N GLU A 76 3.38 1.09 0.22
CA GLU A 76 4.53 1.91 0.60
C GLU A 76 4.34 3.32 0.02
N LYS A 77 4.38 4.32 0.90
CA LYS A 77 4.21 5.73 0.53
C LYS A 77 5.15 6.59 1.33
N ASP A 78 5.88 7.49 0.67
CA ASP A 78 6.80 8.43 1.32
C ASP A 78 7.80 7.75 2.28
N ASN A 79 8.29 6.56 1.90
CA ASN A 79 9.21 5.74 2.70
C ASN A 79 8.61 5.23 4.04
N MET A 80 7.27 5.20 4.14
CA MET A 80 6.50 4.60 5.22
C MET A 80 5.67 3.43 4.69
N ARG A 81 5.52 2.40 5.52
CA ARG A 81 4.66 1.25 5.22
C ARG A 81 3.29 1.51 5.83
N ILE A 82 2.29 1.62 4.97
CA ILE A 82 0.90 1.88 5.33
C ILE A 82 0.12 0.60 5.10
N ILE A 83 -0.65 0.15 6.08
CA ILE A 83 -1.59 -0.95 5.89
C ILE A 83 -3.01 -0.40 5.89
N ASN A 84 -3.71 -0.64 4.79
CA ASN A 84 -5.14 -0.38 4.70
C ASN A 84 -5.86 -1.54 5.38
N VAL A 85 -6.37 -1.30 6.59
CA VAL A 85 -7.01 -2.30 7.43
C VAL A 85 -8.33 -2.75 6.79
N LEU A 86 -8.41 -4.04 6.48
CA LEU A 86 -9.64 -4.70 6.03
C LEU A 86 -10.32 -5.45 7.16
N SER A 87 -9.53 -6.02 8.07
CA SER A 87 -10.00 -6.71 9.26
C SER A 87 -8.96 -6.63 10.37
N MET A 88 -9.41 -6.48 11.60
CA MET A 88 -8.57 -6.49 12.78
C MET A 88 -9.18 -7.43 13.82
N GLU A 89 -8.37 -8.36 14.31
CA GLU A 89 -8.78 -9.33 15.33
C GLU A 89 -7.83 -9.26 16.53
N GLU A 90 -8.38 -9.20 17.75
CA GLU A 90 -7.55 -9.31 18.95
C GLU A 90 -6.97 -10.72 19.05
N VAL A 91 -5.66 -10.81 19.28
CA VAL A 91 -5.02 -12.09 19.58
C VAL A 91 -4.98 -12.22 21.10
N THR A 92 -6.00 -12.85 21.65
CA THR A 92 -6.05 -13.21 23.06
C THR A 92 -5.38 -14.58 23.24
N ASP A 93 -4.36 -14.65 24.09
CA ASP A 93 -3.74 -15.92 24.52
C ASP A 93 -4.73 -16.76 25.34
#